data_AF-A0A6L3VNE1-F1
#
_entry.id   AF-A0A6L3VNE1-F1
#
_cell.length_a   1.000
_cell.length_b   1.000
_cell.length_c   1.000
_cell.angle_alpha   90.00
_cell.angle_beta   90.00
_cell.angle_gamma   90.00
#
_symmetry.space_group_name_H-M   'P 1'
#
loop_
_entity.id
_entity.type
_entity.pdbx_description
1 polymer ?
#
loop_
_entity_poly.entity_id
_entity_poly.type
_entity_poly.pdbx_seq_one_letter_code
_entity_poly.pdbx_strand_id
1 'polypeptide(L)'
;MDLVERWTALAGPQTRHIGTELDKRYGEPHRRYHTREHLTAVLDLVDELAGDAEDAGAVRLAAWFHDAVYDPERADNEERSARLAARMLADTDLPASTIDEVVRLVELTVTHAPEPGDRNGRVLCDADLAILGADPDRYAAYAAAVREEYGFVPEDLFRAGRAELLSSLLALPHLFHTDTARERYEDNARRNIETELMLLNA
;
A
#
# COMPACT_ATOMS: atom_id res chain seq x y z
N MET A 1 -5.05 -18.41 -1.29
CA MET A 1 -4.11 -19.04 -0.33
C MET A 1 -4.26 -18.32 1.00
N ASP A 2 -4.24 -19.02 2.13
CA ASP A 2 -4.23 -18.37 3.44
C ASP A 2 -3.04 -17.40 3.55
N LEU A 3 -3.22 -16.24 4.19
CA LEU A 3 -2.20 -15.19 4.28
C LEU A 3 -0.95 -15.71 5.02
N VAL A 4 -1.12 -16.49 6.09
CA VAL A 4 0.02 -17.06 6.84
C VAL A 4 0.76 -18.12 6.00
N GLU A 5 0.04 -18.92 5.20
CA GLU A 5 0.68 -19.83 4.25
C GLU A 5 1.42 -19.08 3.13
N ARG A 6 0.87 -17.95 2.65
CA ARG A 6 1.54 -17.09 1.66
C ARG A 6 2.86 -16.53 2.22
N TRP A 7 2.84 -16.06 3.46
CA TRP A 7 4.06 -15.64 4.16
C TRP A 7 5.07 -16.79 4.30
N THR A 8 4.59 -17.96 4.72
CA THR A 8 5.45 -19.14 4.94
C THR A 8 6.13 -19.59 3.64
N ALA A 9 5.43 -19.51 2.51
CA ALA A 9 6.00 -19.79 1.20
C ALA A 9 7.06 -18.76 0.77
N LEU A 10 6.92 -17.50 1.19
CA LEU A 10 7.83 -16.40 0.89
C LEU A 10 9.10 -16.42 1.76
N ALA A 11 8.94 -16.55 3.08
CA ALA A 11 9.98 -16.30 4.07
C ALA A 11 10.36 -17.54 4.91
N GLY A 12 9.83 -18.71 4.56
CA GLY A 12 10.15 -20.00 5.17
C GLY A 12 9.30 -20.37 6.40
N PRO A 13 9.13 -21.67 6.71
CA PRO A 13 8.30 -22.14 7.83
C PRO A 13 8.71 -21.63 9.21
N GLN A 14 10.00 -21.39 9.43
CA GLN A 14 10.54 -20.88 10.68
C GLN A 14 10.05 -19.46 11.01
N THR A 15 9.64 -18.69 10.00
CA THR A 15 9.14 -17.32 10.16
C THR A 15 7.62 -17.24 10.23
N ARG A 16 6.90 -18.37 10.32
CA ARG A 16 5.42 -18.42 10.37
C ARG A 16 4.82 -17.48 11.43
N HIS A 17 5.52 -17.29 12.54
CA HIS A 17 5.10 -16.38 13.61
C HIS A 17 5.03 -14.92 13.16
N ILE A 18 5.92 -14.48 12.24
CA ILE A 18 5.89 -13.14 11.63
C ILE A 18 4.63 -12.98 10.78
N GLY A 19 4.38 -13.91 9.85
CA GLY A 19 3.17 -13.89 9.02
C GLY A 19 1.88 -13.93 9.84
N THR A 20 1.86 -14.71 10.93
CA THR A 20 0.72 -14.76 11.87
C THR A 20 0.49 -13.41 12.56
N GLU A 21 1.56 -12.73 12.95
CA GLU A 21 1.47 -11.43 13.60
C GLU A 21 1.03 -10.34 12.63
N LEU A 22 1.54 -10.35 11.39
CA LEU A 22 1.12 -9.42 10.34
C LEU A 22 -0.35 -9.63 9.96
N ASP A 23 -0.79 -10.88 9.76
CA ASP A 23 -2.20 -11.21 9.53
C ASP A 23 -3.11 -10.62 10.62
N LYS A 24 -2.71 -10.73 11.89
CA LYS A 24 -3.47 -10.14 13.00
C LYS A 24 -3.56 -8.62 12.92
N ARG A 25 -2.47 -7.93 12.56
CA ARG A 25 -2.44 -6.47 12.41
C ARG A 25 -3.40 -6.00 11.32
N TYR A 26 -3.36 -6.61 10.15
CA TYR A 26 -4.34 -6.34 9.09
C TYR A 26 -5.77 -6.78 9.44
N GLY A 27 -5.95 -7.48 10.55
CA GLY A 27 -7.22 -7.88 11.14
C GLY A 27 -7.74 -7.03 12.28
N GLU A 28 -7.05 -5.94 12.63
CA GLU A 28 -7.47 -5.07 13.74
C GLU A 28 -8.84 -4.43 13.44
N PRO A 29 -9.75 -4.37 14.44
CA PRO A 29 -11.16 -4.04 14.23
C PRO A 29 -11.44 -2.59 13.81
N HIS A 30 -10.46 -1.70 13.97
CA HIS A 30 -10.56 -0.30 13.58
C HIS A 30 -10.28 -0.06 12.09
N ARG A 31 -9.64 -1.01 11.39
CA ARG A 31 -9.36 -0.92 9.95
C ARG A 31 -10.63 -1.16 9.16
N ARG A 32 -10.84 -0.37 8.10
CA ARG A 32 -11.97 -0.50 7.17
C ARG A 32 -11.49 -0.74 5.75
N TYR A 33 -10.51 0.02 5.29
CA TYR A 33 -9.86 -0.19 4.01
C TYR A 33 -8.57 -0.97 4.15
N HIS A 34 -7.69 -0.56 5.07
CA HIS A 34 -6.33 -1.10 5.23
C HIS A 34 -6.32 -2.45 5.98
N THR A 35 -7.05 -3.42 5.43
CA THR A 35 -7.38 -4.72 6.01
C THR A 35 -6.61 -5.86 5.31
N ARG A 36 -6.89 -7.11 5.70
CA ARG A 36 -6.40 -8.31 4.99
C ARG A 36 -6.78 -8.34 3.51
N GLU A 37 -7.92 -7.74 3.14
CA GLU A 37 -8.36 -7.66 1.75
C GLU A 37 -7.46 -6.74 0.93
N HIS A 38 -7.09 -5.58 1.49
CA HIS A 38 -6.10 -4.67 0.90
C HIS A 38 -4.75 -5.36 0.73
N LEU A 39 -4.21 -5.95 1.81
CA LEU A 39 -2.94 -6.68 1.73
C LEU A 39 -2.95 -7.77 0.66
N THR A 40 -4.05 -8.53 0.56
CA THR A 40 -4.17 -9.58 -0.47
C THR A 40 -4.15 -8.98 -1.88
N ALA A 41 -4.90 -7.89 -2.11
CA ALA A 41 -4.93 -7.20 -3.40
C ALA A 41 -3.55 -6.64 -3.80
N VAL A 42 -2.83 -6.02 -2.86
CA VAL A 42 -1.47 -5.52 -3.10
C VAL A 42 -0.53 -6.68 -3.45
N LEU A 43 -0.53 -7.76 -2.67
CA LEU A 43 0.35 -8.90 -2.94
C LEU A 43 0.04 -9.59 -4.27
N ASP A 44 -1.24 -9.70 -4.64
CA ASP A 44 -1.65 -10.28 -5.92
C ASP A 44 -1.14 -9.44 -7.10
N LEU A 45 -1.22 -8.11 -7.00
CA LEU A 45 -0.70 -7.24 -8.05
C LEU A 45 0.84 -7.20 -8.08
N VAL A 46 1.51 -7.29 -6.93
CA VAL A 46 2.97 -7.49 -6.87
C VAL A 46 3.36 -8.80 -7.59
N ASP A 47 2.58 -9.87 -7.43
CA ASP A 47 2.83 -11.14 -8.13
C ASP A 47 2.65 -11.01 -9.65
N GLU A 48 1.65 -10.26 -10.11
CA GLU A 48 1.44 -9.97 -11.53
C GLU A 48 2.57 -9.11 -12.12
N LEU A 49 3.05 -8.13 -11.37
CA LEU A 49 4.11 -7.18 -11.78
C LEU A 49 5.53 -7.67 -11.43
N ALA A 50 5.69 -8.91 -10.96
CA ALA A 50 6.97 -9.42 -10.46
C ALA A 50 8.09 -9.37 -11.51
N GLY A 51 7.77 -9.42 -12.82
CA GLY A 51 8.74 -9.28 -13.91
C GLY A 51 9.30 -7.87 -14.08
N ASP A 52 8.58 -6.85 -13.59
CA ASP A 52 8.99 -5.45 -13.67
C ASP A 52 9.91 -5.03 -12.51
N ALA A 53 9.90 -5.79 -11.40
CA ALA A 53 10.77 -5.60 -10.25
C ALA A 53 12.22 -6.08 -10.50
N GLU A 54 13.17 -5.51 -9.79
CA GLU A 54 14.55 -6.01 -9.71
C GLU A 54 14.67 -7.15 -8.68
N ASP A 55 14.03 -6.98 -7.53
CA ASP A 55 13.89 -7.99 -6.48
C ASP A 55 12.43 -8.10 -6.04
N ALA A 56 11.68 -8.97 -6.72
CA ALA A 56 10.28 -9.22 -6.36
C ALA A 56 10.11 -9.88 -4.98
N GLY A 57 11.15 -10.47 -4.39
CA GLY A 57 11.11 -11.00 -3.01
C GLY A 57 11.07 -9.86 -2.00
N ALA A 58 11.96 -8.87 -2.16
CA ALA A 58 11.97 -7.65 -1.35
C ALA A 58 10.66 -6.86 -1.48
N VAL A 59 10.11 -6.73 -2.70
CA VAL A 59 8.82 -6.04 -2.90
C VAL A 59 7.67 -6.74 -2.18
N ARG A 60 7.60 -8.08 -2.24
CA ARG A 60 6.57 -8.85 -1.49
C ARG A 60 6.73 -8.65 0.02
N LEU A 61 7.95 -8.71 0.54
CA LEU A 61 8.22 -8.44 1.95
C LEU A 61 7.77 -7.03 2.32
N ALA A 62 8.09 -6.01 1.52
CA ALA A 62 7.66 -4.64 1.77
C ALA A 62 6.13 -4.48 1.73
N ALA A 63 5.44 -5.13 0.78
CA ALA A 63 3.98 -5.15 0.73
C ALA A 63 3.34 -5.72 2.02
N TRP A 64 3.96 -6.70 2.66
CA TRP A 64 3.52 -7.21 3.96
C TRP A 64 3.69 -6.21 5.11
N PHE A 65 4.59 -5.24 4.99
CA PHE A 65 4.90 -4.31 6.06
C PHE A 65 4.35 -2.90 5.86
N HIS A 66 4.04 -2.45 4.63
CA HIS A 66 3.74 -1.02 4.36
C HIS A 66 2.72 -0.40 5.32
N ASP A 67 1.60 -1.09 5.57
CA ASP A 67 0.54 -0.69 6.51
C ASP A 67 0.43 -1.59 7.75
N ALA A 68 1.50 -2.31 8.08
CA ALA A 68 1.49 -3.22 9.24
C ALA A 68 1.25 -2.46 10.54
N VAL A 69 1.75 -1.23 10.67
CA VAL A 69 1.31 -0.27 11.69
C VAL A 69 0.34 0.70 11.03
N TYR A 70 -0.88 0.80 11.56
CA TYR A 70 -1.89 1.70 11.03
C TYR A 70 -2.74 2.29 12.14
N ASP A 71 -2.58 3.60 12.33
CA ASP A 71 -3.36 4.42 13.25
C ASP A 71 -3.67 5.74 12.53
N PRO A 72 -4.91 5.94 12.05
CA PRO A 72 -5.33 7.14 11.34
C PRO A 72 -5.06 8.47 12.08
N GLU A 73 -4.89 8.45 13.40
CA GLU A 73 -4.58 9.63 14.21
C GLU A 73 -3.09 10.02 14.17
N ARG A 74 -2.25 9.24 13.49
CA ARG A 74 -0.79 9.40 13.42
C ARG A 74 -0.30 9.72 12.02
N ALA A 75 0.81 10.46 11.98
CA ALA A 75 1.51 10.83 10.74
C ALA A 75 2.80 10.03 10.49
N ASP A 76 3.13 9.07 11.36
CA ASP A 76 4.38 8.29 11.31
C ASP A 76 4.14 6.78 11.11
N ASN A 77 3.02 6.40 10.51
CA ASN A 77 2.64 4.99 10.35
C ASN A 77 3.66 4.22 9.51
N GLU A 78 4.06 4.77 8.35
CA GLU A 78 5.01 4.17 7.42
C GLU A 78 6.40 4.04 8.05
N GLU A 79 6.87 5.06 8.77
CA GLU A 79 8.14 4.99 9.51
C GLU A 79 8.08 3.90 10.60
N ARG A 80 6.95 3.77 11.30
CA ARG A 80 6.77 2.72 12.32
C ARG A 80 6.67 1.33 11.71
N SER A 81 6.02 1.20 10.56
CA SER A 81 5.95 0.00 9.73
C SER A 81 7.35 -0.41 9.24
N ALA A 82 8.17 0.54 8.77
CA ALA A 82 9.54 0.30 8.34
C ALA A 82 10.43 -0.18 9.50
N ARG A 83 10.35 0.51 10.65
CA ARG A 83 11.04 0.08 11.89
C ARG A 83 10.58 -1.30 12.36
N LEU A 84 9.30 -1.64 12.18
CA LEU A 84 8.76 -2.95 12.50
C LEU A 84 9.33 -4.03 11.56
N ALA A 85 9.41 -3.75 10.26
CA ALA A 85 10.06 -4.62 9.27
C ALA A 85 11.52 -4.90 9.65
N ALA A 86 12.30 -3.85 9.92
CA ALA A 86 13.70 -3.98 10.34
C ALA A 86 13.86 -4.89 11.56
N ARG A 87 13.02 -4.71 12.59
CA ARG A 87 13.08 -5.53 13.81
C ARG A 87 12.69 -6.99 13.56
N MET A 88 11.58 -7.23 12.86
CA MET A 88 11.07 -8.59 12.68
C MET A 88 11.92 -9.40 11.69
N LEU A 89 12.49 -8.76 10.68
CA LEU A 89 13.32 -9.43 9.69
C LEU A 89 14.77 -9.63 10.16
N ALA A 90 15.27 -8.87 11.15
CA ALA A 90 16.61 -9.05 11.72
C ALA A 90 16.80 -10.43 12.37
N ASP A 91 15.72 -11.07 12.83
CA ASP A 91 15.75 -12.41 13.43
C ASP A 91 15.62 -13.54 12.37
N THR A 92 15.83 -13.23 11.09
CA THR A 92 15.74 -14.19 9.97
C THR A 92 17.09 -14.37 9.27
N ASP A 93 17.18 -15.35 8.37
CA ASP A 93 18.38 -15.59 7.56
C ASP A 93 18.50 -14.64 6.34
N LEU A 94 17.67 -13.59 6.26
CA LEU A 94 17.71 -12.63 5.17
C LEU A 94 19.00 -11.79 5.21
N PRO A 95 19.61 -11.49 4.05
CA PRO A 95 20.73 -10.57 3.98
C PRO A 95 20.33 -9.17 4.47
N ALA A 96 21.25 -8.48 5.16
CA ALA A 96 21.02 -7.10 5.61
C ALA A 96 20.60 -6.17 4.47
N SER A 97 21.19 -6.32 3.28
CA SER A 97 20.80 -5.54 2.09
C SER A 97 19.35 -5.73 1.66
N THR A 98 18.78 -6.93 1.84
CA THR A 98 17.36 -7.18 1.57
C THR A 98 16.48 -6.51 2.62
N ILE A 99 16.88 -6.52 3.88
CA ILE A 99 16.16 -5.84 4.95
C ILE A 99 16.17 -4.33 4.72
N ASP A 100 17.32 -3.76 4.37
CA ASP A 100 17.46 -2.33 4.05
C ASP A 100 16.57 -1.94 2.87
N GLU A 101 16.48 -2.78 1.84
CA GLU A 101 15.59 -2.54 0.71
C GLU A 101 14.10 -2.61 1.11
N VAL A 102 13.71 -3.57 1.94
CA VAL A 102 12.33 -3.66 2.47
C VAL A 102 11.98 -2.39 3.26
N VAL A 103 12.87 -1.93 4.14
CA VAL A 103 12.69 -0.71 4.93
C VAL A 103 12.51 0.49 4.01
N ARG A 104 13.40 0.67 3.02
CA ARG A 104 13.34 1.77 2.04
C ARG A 104 12.03 1.76 1.26
N LEU A 105 11.58 0.57 0.81
CA LEU A 105 10.35 0.43 0.05
C LEU A 105 9.11 0.75 0.90
N VAL A 106 9.09 0.36 2.18
CA VAL A 106 8.01 0.75 3.10
C VAL A 106 8.00 2.26 3.32
N GLU A 107 9.16 2.90 3.50
CA GLU A 107 9.22 4.36 3.65
C GLU A 107 8.79 5.11 2.37
N LEU A 108 9.01 4.51 1.20
CA LEU A 108 8.62 5.09 -0.09
C LEU A 108 7.09 5.28 -0.21
N THR A 109 6.28 4.46 0.46
CA THR A 109 4.82 4.56 0.43
C THR A 109 4.27 5.80 1.15
N VAL A 110 5.11 6.61 1.78
CA VAL A 110 4.69 7.96 2.27
C VAL A 110 4.37 8.88 1.09
N THR A 111 5.09 8.74 -0.01
CA THR A 111 5.02 9.68 -1.15
C THR A 111 4.53 9.02 -2.45
N HIS A 112 4.64 7.70 -2.52
CA HIS A 112 4.41 6.91 -3.74
C HIS A 112 5.16 7.45 -4.96
N ALA A 113 6.34 8.04 -4.75
CA ALA A 113 7.12 8.73 -5.77
C ALA A 113 8.49 8.06 -5.98
N PRO A 114 8.55 6.86 -6.60
CA PRO A 114 9.81 6.20 -6.91
C PRO A 114 10.68 7.05 -7.85
N GLU A 115 11.98 7.10 -7.55
CA GLU A 115 12.97 7.76 -8.42
C GLU A 115 13.05 7.07 -9.80
N PRO A 116 13.48 7.80 -10.85
CA PRO A 116 13.71 7.20 -12.15
C PRO A 116 14.66 6.00 -12.09
N GLY A 117 14.17 4.83 -12.49
CA GLY A 117 14.92 3.58 -12.45
C GLY A 117 14.71 2.72 -11.20
N ASP A 118 13.96 3.19 -10.20
CA ASP A 118 13.62 2.39 -9.01
C ASP A 118 12.55 1.32 -9.35
N ARG A 119 13.01 0.21 -9.91
CA ARG A 119 12.13 -0.86 -10.39
C ARG A 119 11.27 -1.48 -9.29
N ASN A 120 11.83 -1.64 -8.09
CA ASN A 120 11.11 -2.20 -6.94
C ASN A 120 10.06 -1.24 -6.41
N GLY A 121 10.43 0.04 -6.25
CA GLY A 121 9.52 1.08 -5.79
C GLY A 121 8.33 1.27 -6.73
N ARG A 122 8.56 1.26 -8.05
CA ARG A 122 7.48 1.31 -9.05
C ARG A 122 6.46 0.19 -8.86
N VAL A 123 6.90 -1.04 -8.64
CA VAL A 123 5.98 -2.17 -8.45
C VAL A 123 5.19 -2.03 -7.16
N LEU A 124 5.83 -1.66 -6.04
CA LEU A 124 5.13 -1.49 -4.77
C LEU A 124 4.10 -0.36 -4.84
N CYS A 125 4.51 0.82 -5.33
CA CYS A 125 3.62 1.98 -5.43
C CYS A 125 2.44 1.71 -6.36
N ASP A 126 2.67 1.07 -7.52
CA ASP A 126 1.59 0.70 -8.43
C ASP A 126 0.62 -0.29 -7.78
N ALA A 127 1.15 -1.27 -7.04
CA ALA A 127 0.33 -2.27 -6.38
C ALA A 127 -0.55 -1.68 -5.29
N ASP A 128 -0.01 -0.76 -4.49
CA ASP A 128 -0.70 -0.08 -3.40
C ASP A 128 -1.77 0.90 -3.91
N LEU A 129 -1.46 1.67 -4.96
CA LEU A 129 -2.37 2.67 -5.54
C LEU A 129 -3.41 2.09 -6.51
N ALA A 130 -3.36 0.80 -6.85
CA ALA A 130 -4.22 0.20 -7.87
C ALA A 130 -5.72 0.32 -7.59
N ILE A 131 -6.13 0.46 -6.32
CA ILE A 131 -7.53 0.72 -5.96
C ILE A 131 -8.08 1.99 -6.61
N LEU A 132 -7.21 2.98 -6.87
CA LEU A 132 -7.62 4.22 -7.51
C LEU A 132 -8.17 3.94 -8.91
N GLY A 133 -7.57 3.00 -9.64
CA GLY A 133 -7.97 2.59 -10.99
C GLY A 133 -9.08 1.53 -11.06
N ALA A 134 -9.71 1.20 -9.93
CA ALA A 134 -10.81 0.24 -9.88
C ALA A 134 -12.05 0.75 -10.64
N ASP A 135 -13.03 -0.14 -10.85
CA ASP A 135 -14.35 0.28 -11.30
C ASP A 135 -15.00 1.25 -10.29
N PRO A 136 -15.92 2.13 -10.74
CA PRO A 136 -16.46 3.20 -9.89
C PRO A 136 -17.13 2.72 -8.61
N ASP A 137 -17.81 1.56 -8.63
CA ASP A 137 -18.49 1.02 -7.46
C ASP A 137 -17.48 0.57 -6.40
N ARG A 138 -16.42 -0.14 -6.83
CA ARG A 138 -15.32 -0.54 -5.94
C ARG A 138 -14.54 0.67 -5.42
N TYR A 139 -14.30 1.69 -6.25
CA TYR A 139 -13.67 2.93 -5.81
C TYR A 139 -14.51 3.66 -4.76
N ALA A 140 -15.83 3.76 -4.97
CA ALA A 140 -16.74 4.40 -4.02
C ALA A 140 -16.75 3.68 -2.66
N ALA A 141 -16.71 2.34 -2.66
CA ALA A 141 -16.57 1.55 -1.43
C ALA A 141 -15.24 1.82 -0.72
N TYR A 142 -14.14 1.92 -1.47
CA TYR A 142 -12.83 2.33 -0.95
C TYR A 142 -12.89 3.71 -0.29
N ALA A 143 -13.41 4.73 -0.98
CA ALA A 143 -13.48 6.09 -0.46
C ALA A 143 -14.35 6.17 0.81
N ALA A 144 -15.46 5.43 0.85
CA ALA A 144 -16.31 5.34 2.05
C ALA A 144 -15.58 4.67 3.22
N ALA A 145 -14.85 3.57 2.98
CA ALA A 145 -14.08 2.89 4.01
C ALA A 145 -12.96 3.78 4.57
N VAL A 146 -12.26 4.53 3.72
CA VAL A 146 -11.29 5.55 4.17
C VAL A 146 -11.98 6.64 4.98
N ARG A 147 -13.15 7.14 4.57
CA ARG A 147 -13.90 8.12 5.37
C ARG A 147 -14.22 7.60 6.76
N GLU A 148 -14.58 6.32 6.90
CA GLU A 148 -14.83 5.68 8.19
C GLU A 148 -13.57 5.59 9.07
N GLU A 149 -12.40 5.26 8.50
CA GLU A 149 -11.11 5.23 9.23
C GLU A 149 -10.77 6.61 9.82
N TYR A 150 -11.11 7.67 9.10
CA TYR A 150 -10.95 9.05 9.54
C TYR A 150 -12.19 9.62 10.25
N GLY A 151 -13.10 8.78 10.76
CA GLY A 151 -14.37 9.22 11.36
C GLY A 151 -14.22 10.20 12.54
N PHE A 152 -13.06 10.22 13.20
CA PHE A 152 -12.70 11.17 14.25
C PHE A 152 -12.40 12.59 13.72
N VAL A 153 -12.08 12.74 12.42
CA VAL A 153 -11.81 14.03 11.78
C VAL A 153 -13.13 14.72 11.43
N PRO A 154 -13.33 15.99 11.83
CA PRO A 154 -14.48 16.79 11.43
C PRO A 154 -14.64 16.82 9.91
N GLU A 155 -15.87 16.80 9.42
CA GLU A 155 -16.18 16.63 7.99
C GLU A 155 -15.49 17.66 7.10
N ASP A 156 -15.55 18.95 7.43
CA ASP A 156 -14.92 20.02 6.65
C ASP A 156 -13.39 19.83 6.53
N LEU A 157 -12.75 19.40 7.62
CA LEU A 157 -11.30 19.15 7.65
C LEU A 157 -10.93 17.90 6.86
N PHE A 158 -11.73 16.83 6.97
CA PHE A 158 -11.53 15.61 6.18
C PHE A 158 -11.68 15.92 4.69
N ARG A 159 -12.74 16.64 4.28
CA ARG A 159 -12.97 16.99 2.88
C ARG A 159 -11.81 17.81 2.32
N ALA A 160 -11.34 18.82 3.05
CA ALA A 160 -10.21 19.64 2.64
C ALA A 160 -8.92 18.82 2.50
N GLY A 161 -8.55 18.01 3.51
CA GLY A 161 -7.34 17.20 3.46
C GLY A 161 -7.38 16.10 2.40
N ARG A 162 -8.54 15.45 2.23
CA ARG A 162 -8.75 14.46 1.17
C ARG A 162 -8.64 15.10 -0.22
N ALA A 163 -9.24 16.28 -0.42
CA ALA A 163 -9.13 17.00 -1.68
C ALA A 163 -7.69 17.43 -1.98
N GLU A 164 -6.92 17.85 -0.98
CA GLU A 164 -5.50 18.18 -1.13
C GLU A 164 -4.67 16.96 -1.57
N LEU A 165 -4.84 15.82 -0.90
CA LEU A 165 -4.17 14.55 -1.26
C LEU A 165 -4.53 14.11 -2.69
N LEU A 166 -5.81 14.13 -3.04
CA LEU A 166 -6.27 13.72 -4.37
C LEU A 166 -5.77 14.68 -5.47
N SER A 167 -5.72 15.98 -5.18
CA SER A 167 -5.18 16.98 -6.10
C SER A 167 -3.68 16.82 -6.30
N SER A 168 -2.93 16.49 -5.24
CA SER A 168 -1.48 16.25 -5.34
C SER A 168 -1.17 15.00 -6.18
N LEU A 169 -1.97 13.94 -6.05
CA LEU A 169 -1.89 12.76 -6.90
C LEU A 169 -2.17 13.11 -8.38
N LEU A 170 -3.24 13.84 -8.68
CA LEU A 170 -3.56 14.24 -10.06
C LEU A 170 -2.50 15.14 -10.70
N ALA A 171 -1.75 15.91 -9.90
CA ALA A 171 -0.66 16.75 -10.36
C ALA A 171 0.57 15.95 -10.82
N LEU A 172 0.67 14.66 -10.47
CA LEU A 172 1.71 13.78 -10.97
C LEU A 172 1.52 13.54 -12.48
N PRO A 173 2.61 13.53 -13.29
CA PRO A 173 2.54 13.20 -14.72
C PRO A 173 1.91 11.83 -14.97
N HIS A 174 2.20 10.87 -14.10
CA HIS A 174 1.63 9.53 -14.09
C HIS A 174 1.36 9.11 -12.66
N LEU A 175 0.20 8.52 -12.41
CA LEU A 175 -0.13 7.87 -11.13
C LEU A 175 0.55 6.50 -11.02
N PHE A 176 0.69 5.81 -12.16
CA PHE A 176 1.31 4.50 -12.25
C PHE A 176 2.63 4.52 -13.02
N HIS A 177 3.56 3.64 -12.63
CA HIS A 177 4.95 3.70 -13.03
C HIS A 177 5.42 2.56 -13.93
N THR A 178 4.81 1.38 -13.85
CA THR A 178 4.97 0.27 -14.81
C THR A 178 4.04 0.47 -16.00
N ASP A 179 4.44 -0.03 -17.17
CA ASP A 179 3.60 0.09 -18.38
C ASP A 179 2.28 -0.69 -18.20
N THR A 180 2.38 -1.89 -17.62
CA THR A 180 1.22 -2.74 -17.30
C THR A 180 0.20 -2.02 -16.40
N ALA A 181 0.64 -1.37 -15.32
CA ALA A 181 -0.27 -0.66 -14.42
C ALA A 181 -0.81 0.62 -15.05
N ARG A 182 0.01 1.38 -15.80
CA ARG A 182 -0.45 2.57 -16.53
C ARG A 182 -1.58 2.26 -17.49
N GLU A 183 -1.38 1.27 -18.35
CA GLU A 183 -2.38 0.88 -19.35
C GLU A 183 -3.69 0.40 -18.71
N ARG A 184 -3.61 -0.23 -17.54
CA ARG A 184 -4.77 -0.83 -16.87
C ARG A 184 -5.54 0.14 -15.97
N TYR A 185 -4.85 1.04 -15.27
CA TYR A 185 -5.42 1.76 -14.13
C TYR A 185 -5.44 3.28 -14.28
N GLU A 186 -4.52 3.89 -15.04
CA GLU A 186 -4.31 5.35 -15.05
C GLU A 186 -5.59 6.12 -15.42
N ASP A 187 -6.22 5.76 -16.52
CA ASP A 187 -7.41 6.44 -17.03
C ASP A 187 -8.60 6.34 -16.07
N ASN A 188 -8.80 5.17 -15.46
CA ASN A 188 -9.87 4.98 -14.47
C ASN A 188 -9.55 5.74 -13.18
N ALA A 189 -8.30 5.71 -12.74
CA ALA A 189 -7.87 6.41 -11.53
C ALA A 189 -8.09 7.90 -11.63
N ARG A 190 -7.70 8.52 -12.76
CA ARG A 190 -7.95 9.95 -12.97
C ARG A 190 -9.44 10.28 -12.94
N ARG A 191 -10.28 9.51 -13.64
CA ARG A 191 -11.74 9.73 -13.63
C ARG A 191 -12.36 9.57 -12.24
N ASN A 192 -11.93 8.57 -11.49
CA ASN A 192 -12.42 8.32 -10.13
C ASN A 192 -12.02 9.46 -9.19
N ILE A 193 -10.75 9.88 -9.23
CA ILE A 193 -10.24 10.97 -8.39
C ILE A 193 -10.93 12.30 -8.74
N GLU A 194 -11.08 12.62 -10.03
CA GLU A 194 -11.81 13.82 -10.49
C GLU A 194 -13.27 13.82 -10.01
N THR A 195 -13.93 12.66 -10.07
CA THR A 195 -15.31 12.50 -9.60
C THR A 195 -15.39 12.71 -8.08
N GLU A 196 -14.48 12.12 -7.30
CA GLU A 196 -14.43 12.33 -5.85
C GLU A 196 -14.18 13.80 -5.51
N LEU A 197 -13.25 14.46 -6.21
CA LEU A 197 -12.98 15.89 -6.04
C LEU A 197 -14.20 16.77 -6.31
N MET A 198 -15.02 16.46 -7.33
CA MET A 198 -16.27 17.18 -7.55
C MET A 198 -17.23 17.01 -6.37
N LEU A 199 -17.34 15.80 -5.81
CA LEU A 199 -18.21 15.50 -4.67
C LEU A 199 -17.70 16.12 -3.36
N LEU A 200 -16.39 16.26 -3.18
CA LEU A 200 -15.76 16.89 -2.01
C LEU A 200 -15.86 18.42 -2.02
N ASN A 201 -16.04 19.03 -3.19
CA ASN A 201 -16.14 20.48 -3.36
C ASN A 201 -17.58 20.99 -3.58
N ALA A 202 -18.55 20.08 -3.75
CA ALA A 202 -19.98 20.40 -3.79
C ALA A 202 -20.51 20.80 -2.41
#